data_AF-A0A9X2AHF3-F1
#
_entry.id   AF-A0A9X2AHF3-F1
#
_cell.length_a   1.000
_cell.length_b   1.000
_cell.length_c   1.000
_cell.angle_alpha   90.00
_cell.angle_beta   90.00
_cell.angle_gamma   90.00
#
_symmetry.space_group_name_H-M   'P 1'
#
loop_
_entity.id
_entity.type
_entity.pdbx_description
1 polymer ?
#
loop_
_entity_poly.entity_id
_entity_poly.type
_entity_poly.pdbx_seq_one_letter_code
_entity_poly.pdbx_strand_id
1 'polypeptide(L)'
;MLFFLGIRRSTIATEHLSGLACAYCHTPETLTCTVFSRYVHLFWVPAFPVGKFSVTSCQHCKQVLTAREMPASYVAPVQAVQQQAKTPLTHFALLLLFGAVVLLSLLISVFGKKEPTAAAATAASAAPVPEAVGTRYKFDVADEGRQYGLIEVTGVTADSVQYRMTNALRGRLTTASAAVALRDSVAPGNVRQRASREQWNYSSKGQGLFKRFD
;
A
#
# COMPACT_ATOMS: atom_id res chain seq x y z
N MET A 1 7.69 2.08 -24.73
CA MET A 1 7.76 3.38 -24.02
C MET A 1 6.51 3.51 -23.16
N LEU A 2 6.63 3.21 -21.87
CA LEU A 2 5.52 3.28 -20.91
C LEU A 2 5.24 4.76 -20.58
N PHE A 3 4.32 5.39 -21.33
CA PHE A 3 3.90 6.78 -21.09
C PHE A 3 2.96 6.86 -19.89
N PHE A 4 3.50 6.66 -18.69
CA PHE A 4 2.71 6.79 -17.46
C PHE A 4 2.60 8.23 -16.98
N LEU A 5 3.62 9.06 -17.21
CA LEU A 5 3.56 10.50 -16.94
C LEU A 5 3.43 11.29 -18.25
N GLY A 6 2.49 12.24 -18.28
CA GLY A 6 2.29 13.14 -19.41
C GLY A 6 1.44 14.35 -19.05
N ILE A 7 1.47 15.37 -19.92
CA ILE A 7 0.62 16.57 -19.80
C ILE A 7 -0.49 16.48 -20.85
N ARG A 8 -1.73 16.54 -20.40
CA ARG A 8 -2.91 16.59 -21.28
C ARG A 8 -3.59 17.95 -21.21
N ARG A 9 -4.44 18.20 -22.20
CA ARG A 9 -5.24 19.41 -22.35
C ARG A 9 -6.70 19.02 -22.45
N SER A 10 -7.57 19.75 -21.76
CA SER A 10 -9.02 19.61 -21.89
C SER A 10 -9.65 20.97 -22.06
N THR A 11 -10.62 21.10 -22.97
CA THR A 11 -11.44 22.29 -23.07
C THR A 11 -12.30 22.42 -21.82
N ILE A 12 -12.31 23.61 -21.21
CA ILE A 12 -13.11 23.90 -20.01
C ILE A 12 -14.32 24.75 -20.35
N ALA A 13 -14.13 25.77 -21.19
CA ALA A 13 -15.17 26.73 -21.55
C ALA A 13 -14.93 27.22 -22.97
N THR A 14 -16.02 27.49 -23.68
CA THR A 14 -16.02 28.17 -24.97
C THR A 14 -17.11 29.22 -24.92
N GLU A 15 -16.75 30.48 -25.03
CA GLU A 15 -17.69 31.61 -24.92
C GLU A 15 -17.56 32.54 -26.13
N HIS A 16 -18.67 33.14 -26.54
CA HIS A 16 -18.66 34.18 -27.57
C HIS A 16 -18.27 35.53 -26.96
N LEU A 17 -17.36 36.23 -27.63
CA LEU A 17 -16.93 37.56 -27.25
C LEU A 17 -17.80 38.60 -27.99
N SER A 18 -18.88 39.04 -27.35
CA SER A 18 -19.78 40.07 -27.90
C SER A 18 -19.12 41.46 -27.84
N GLY A 19 -19.50 42.34 -28.78
CA GLY A 19 -19.01 43.73 -28.83
C GLY A 19 -17.58 43.90 -29.35
N LEU A 20 -16.94 42.85 -29.89
CA LEU A 20 -15.59 42.91 -30.45
C LEU A 20 -15.57 42.51 -31.92
N ALA A 21 -14.82 43.25 -32.72
CA ALA A 21 -14.52 42.92 -34.11
C ALA A 21 -13.18 42.20 -34.22
N CYS A 22 -13.08 41.27 -35.18
CA CYS A 22 -11.83 40.58 -35.49
C CYS A 22 -10.75 41.57 -35.97
N ALA A 23 -9.53 41.45 -35.44
CA ALA A 23 -8.40 42.32 -35.78
C ALA A 23 -7.90 42.12 -37.22
N TYR A 24 -8.23 40.98 -37.83
CA TYR A 24 -7.81 40.65 -39.19
C TYR A 24 -8.90 40.91 -40.24
N CYS A 25 -10.13 40.43 -40.02
CA CYS A 25 -11.21 40.58 -41.02
C CYS A 25 -12.27 41.63 -40.66
N HIS A 26 -12.13 42.32 -39.52
CA HIS A 26 -13.04 43.37 -39.04
C HIS A 26 -14.52 42.97 -38.90
N THR A 27 -14.84 41.69 -39.04
CA THR A 27 -16.21 41.21 -38.89
C THR A 27 -16.63 41.30 -37.41
N PRO A 28 -17.70 42.05 -37.08
CA PRO A 28 -18.17 42.19 -35.71
C PRO A 28 -18.77 40.87 -35.20
N GLU A 29 -18.69 40.64 -33.88
CA GLU A 29 -19.37 39.55 -33.16
C GLU A 29 -19.05 38.12 -33.63
N THR A 30 -17.95 37.92 -34.34
CA THR A 30 -17.53 36.58 -34.83
C THR A 30 -16.46 35.92 -33.97
N LEU A 31 -16.04 36.57 -32.87
CA LEU A 31 -14.96 36.09 -32.01
C LEU A 31 -15.48 35.12 -30.95
N THR A 32 -14.75 34.02 -30.78
CA THR A 32 -14.96 33.03 -29.73
C THR A 32 -13.70 32.87 -28.90
N CYS A 33 -13.84 32.76 -27.58
CA CYS A 33 -12.77 32.48 -26.64
C CYS A 33 -12.90 31.03 -26.16
N THR A 34 -11.87 30.22 -26.39
CA THR A 34 -11.81 28.85 -25.85
C THR A 34 -10.76 28.80 -24.76
N VAL A 35 -11.16 28.38 -23.56
CA VAL A 35 -10.30 28.19 -22.40
C VAL A 35 -9.97 26.72 -22.22
N PHE A 36 -8.68 26.42 -22.12
CA PHE A 36 -8.15 25.08 -21.91
C PHE A 36 -7.49 24.94 -20.54
N SER A 37 -7.69 23.77 -19.92
CA SER A 37 -6.96 23.34 -18.73
C SER A 37 -5.80 22.46 -19.16
N ARG A 38 -4.61 22.68 -18.59
CA ARG A 38 -3.49 21.74 -18.64
C ARG A 38 -3.43 20.98 -17.33
N TYR A 39 -3.34 19.67 -17.42
CA TYR A 39 -3.19 18.80 -16.25
C TYR A 39 -2.14 17.73 -16.51
N VAL A 40 -1.40 17.38 -15.46
CA VAL A 40 -0.52 16.22 -15.47
C VAL A 40 -1.36 15.00 -15.15
N HIS A 41 -1.14 13.92 -15.88
CA HIS A 41 -1.70 12.62 -15.57
C HIS A 41 -0.60 11.64 -15.19
N LEU A 42 -0.94 10.74 -14.28
CA LEU A 42 -0.12 9.61 -13.87
C LEU A 42 -0.96 8.33 -14.09
N PHE A 43 -0.48 7.40 -14.93
CA PHE A 43 -1.23 6.19 -15.31
C PHE A 43 -2.67 6.48 -15.77
N TRP A 44 -2.85 7.48 -16.63
CA TRP A 44 -4.15 7.95 -17.16
C TRP A 44 -5.08 8.64 -16.17
N VAL A 45 -4.74 8.67 -14.88
CA VAL A 45 -5.49 9.41 -13.86
C VAL A 45 -4.97 10.85 -13.81
N PRO A 46 -5.84 11.87 -13.91
CA PRO A 46 -5.45 13.26 -13.70
C PRO A 46 -4.92 13.45 -12.27
N ALA A 47 -3.69 13.93 -12.15
CA ALA A 47 -3.03 14.10 -10.87
C ALA A 47 -3.20 15.52 -10.32
N PHE A 48 -2.84 16.54 -11.11
CA PHE A 48 -2.97 17.94 -10.74
C PHE A 48 -3.06 18.87 -11.96
N PRO A 49 -3.84 19.97 -11.87
CA PRO A 49 -3.84 21.01 -12.88
C PRO A 49 -2.55 21.84 -12.80
N VAL A 50 -1.89 22.05 -13.94
CA VAL A 50 -0.67 22.85 -14.06
C VAL A 50 -0.99 24.31 -14.34
N GLY A 51 -2.10 24.57 -15.03
CA GLY A 51 -2.51 25.93 -15.37
C GLY A 51 -3.59 25.97 -16.44
N LYS A 52 -4.10 27.16 -16.70
CA LYS A 52 -5.06 27.45 -17.77
C LYS A 52 -4.38 28.25 -18.86
N PHE A 53 -4.85 28.12 -20.08
CA PHE A 53 -4.53 29.03 -21.17
C PHE A 53 -5.78 29.20 -22.05
N SER A 54 -5.90 30.35 -22.70
CA SER A 54 -6.98 30.60 -23.65
C SER A 54 -6.44 30.88 -25.03
N VAL A 55 -7.30 30.64 -26.02
CA VAL A 55 -7.10 31.07 -27.40
C VAL A 55 -8.38 31.73 -27.88
N THR A 56 -8.24 32.73 -28.75
CA THR A 56 -9.39 33.34 -29.43
C THR A 56 -9.43 32.87 -30.86
N SER A 57 -10.59 32.42 -31.33
CA SER A 57 -10.83 31.97 -32.70
C SER A 57 -11.93 32.80 -33.34
N CYS A 58 -11.69 33.30 -34.56
CA CYS A 58 -12.73 33.96 -35.35
C CYS A 58 -13.52 32.92 -36.16
N GLN A 59 -14.85 32.95 -36.09
CA GLN A 59 -15.71 32.04 -36.84
C GLN A 59 -15.73 32.35 -38.34
N HIS A 60 -15.43 33.57 -38.75
CA HIS A 60 -15.44 34.01 -40.16
C HIS A 60 -14.12 33.67 -40.88
N CYS A 61 -13.00 34.24 -40.44
CA CYS A 61 -11.70 34.03 -41.10
C CYS A 61 -10.90 32.84 -40.54
N LYS A 62 -11.38 32.17 -39.48
CA LYS A 62 -10.71 31.05 -38.79
C LYS A 62 -9.34 31.38 -38.20
N GLN A 63 -9.01 32.66 -38.05
CA GLN A 63 -7.80 33.08 -37.37
C GLN A 63 -7.86 32.67 -35.90
N VAL A 64 -6.79 32.04 -35.42
CA VAL A 64 -6.59 31.67 -34.02
C VAL A 64 -5.44 32.51 -33.47
N LEU A 65 -5.70 33.22 -32.38
CA LEU A 65 -4.70 34.02 -31.67
C LEU A 65 -4.47 33.44 -30.29
N THR A 66 -3.20 33.27 -29.93
CA THR A 66 -2.80 32.89 -28.57
C THR A 66 -2.71 34.12 -27.66
N ALA A 67 -2.57 33.88 -26.35
CA ALA A 67 -2.48 34.96 -25.37
C ALA A 67 -1.32 35.97 -25.62
N ARG A 68 -0.30 35.59 -26.40
CA ARG A 68 0.82 36.48 -26.76
C ARG A 68 0.59 37.27 -28.04
N GLU A 69 -0.34 36.81 -28.88
CA GLU A 69 -0.62 37.39 -30.21
C GLU A 69 -1.90 38.24 -30.19
N MET A 70 -2.66 38.20 -29.11
CA MET A 70 -3.92 38.94 -29.00
C MET A 70 -3.68 40.45 -28.79
N PRO A 71 -4.42 41.32 -29.49
CA PRO A 71 -4.38 42.76 -29.26
C PRO A 71 -4.87 43.13 -27.85
N ALA A 72 -4.43 44.28 -27.35
CA ALA A 72 -4.74 44.75 -25.99
C ALA A 72 -6.25 44.85 -25.71
N SER A 73 -7.06 45.13 -26.73
CA SER A 73 -8.53 45.18 -26.63
C SER A 73 -9.17 43.84 -26.25
N TYR A 74 -8.50 42.70 -26.50
CA TYR A 74 -9.04 41.37 -26.23
C TYR A 74 -8.70 40.87 -24.83
N VAL A 75 -7.74 41.49 -24.15
CA VAL A 75 -7.19 40.96 -22.89
C VAL A 75 -8.24 40.95 -21.78
N ALA A 76 -8.90 42.08 -21.52
CA ALA A 76 -9.93 42.18 -20.49
C ALA A 76 -11.11 41.21 -20.67
N PRO A 77 -11.77 41.13 -21.85
CA PRO A 77 -12.89 40.21 -22.06
C PRO A 77 -12.46 38.75 -22.02
N VAL A 78 -11.27 38.41 -22.54
CA VAL A 78 -10.72 37.04 -22.45
C VAL A 78 -10.42 36.66 -21.00
N GLN A 79 -9.89 37.60 -20.19
CA GLN A 79 -9.59 37.36 -18.79
C GLN A 79 -10.87 37.14 -17.96
N ALA A 80 -11.95 37.86 -18.27
CA ALA A 80 -13.26 37.64 -17.64
C ALA A 80 -13.75 36.20 -17.87
N VAL A 81 -13.66 35.71 -19.11
CA VAL A 81 -14.02 34.31 -19.46
C VAL A 81 -13.11 33.30 -18.74
N GLN A 82 -11.80 33.57 -18.66
CA GLN A 82 -10.87 32.70 -17.94
C GLN A 82 -11.16 32.58 -16.44
N GLN A 83 -11.60 33.68 -15.81
CA GLN A 83 -11.95 33.70 -14.39
C GLN A 83 -13.25 32.94 -14.10
N GLN A 84 -14.23 33.02 -15.02
CA GLN A 84 -15.48 32.28 -14.91
C GLN A 84 -15.30 30.77 -15.17
N ALA A 85 -14.32 30.38 -16.00
CA ALA A 85 -14.04 28.99 -16.32
C ALA A 85 -13.51 28.21 -15.10
N LYS A 86 -14.38 27.46 -14.43
CA LYS A 86 -14.03 26.61 -13.27
C LYS A 86 -13.21 25.39 -13.71
N THR A 87 -12.08 25.13 -13.06
CA THR A 87 -11.35 23.87 -13.27
C THR A 87 -12.19 22.69 -12.79
N PRO A 88 -12.41 21.64 -13.62
CA PRO A 88 -13.20 20.50 -13.17
C PRO A 88 -12.46 19.75 -12.06
N LEU A 89 -13.21 19.31 -11.04
CA LEU A 89 -12.68 18.59 -9.86
C LEU A 89 -11.98 17.28 -10.22
N THR A 90 -12.28 16.71 -11.39
CA THR A 90 -11.64 15.51 -11.91
C THR A 90 -10.13 15.67 -12.07
N HIS A 91 -9.61 16.89 -12.22
CA HIS A 91 -8.16 17.17 -12.24
C HIS A 91 -7.47 16.92 -10.91
N PHE A 92 -8.21 16.76 -9.81
CA PHE A 92 -7.69 16.49 -8.48
C PHE A 92 -7.98 15.05 -8.00
N ALA A 93 -8.34 14.14 -8.91
CA ALA A 93 -8.74 12.78 -8.56
C ALA A 93 -7.69 12.05 -7.71
N LEU A 94 -6.41 12.16 -8.07
CA LEU A 94 -5.32 11.52 -7.32
C LEU A 94 -5.13 12.14 -5.93
N LEU A 95 -5.27 13.46 -5.82
CA LEU A 95 -5.15 14.17 -4.54
C LEU A 95 -6.30 13.81 -3.60
N LEU A 96 -7.52 13.69 -4.15
CA LEU A 96 -8.70 13.26 -3.40
C LEU A 96 -8.57 11.81 -2.93
N LEU A 97 -8.10 10.91 -3.80
CA LEU A 97 -7.82 9.51 -3.45
C LEU A 97 -6.78 9.41 -2.34
N PHE A 98 -5.65 10.11 -2.48
CA PHE A 98 -4.60 10.12 -1.47
C PHE A 98 -5.10 10.70 -0.14
N GLY A 99 -5.82 11.82 -0.18
CA GLY A 99 -6.45 12.42 0.99
C GLY A 99 -7.42 11.46 1.68
N ALA A 100 -8.23 10.72 0.92
CA ALA A 100 -9.15 9.73 1.48
C ALA A 100 -8.42 8.57 2.16
N VAL A 101 -7.33 8.06 1.58
CA VAL A 101 -6.51 7.00 2.19
C VAL A 101 -5.86 7.48 3.49
N VAL A 102 -5.29 8.68 3.49
CA VAL A 102 -4.69 9.27 4.70
C VAL A 102 -5.77 9.48 5.77
N LEU A 103 -6.91 10.05 5.41
CA LEU A 103 -8.03 10.25 6.34
C LEU A 103 -8.50 8.92 6.93
N LEU A 104 -8.68 7.89 6.08
CA LEU A 104 -9.06 6.55 6.51
C LEU A 104 -8.01 5.95 7.46
N SER A 105 -6.71 6.10 7.18
CA SER A 105 -5.64 5.60 8.04
C SER A 105 -5.61 6.29 9.42
N LEU A 106 -5.90 7.59 9.46
CA LEU A 106 -6.03 8.35 10.70
C LEU A 106 -7.28 7.92 11.47
N LEU A 107 -8.40 7.73 10.79
CA LEU A 107 -9.64 7.23 11.40
C LEU A 107 -9.44 5.83 12.00
N ILE A 108 -8.74 4.93 11.29
CA ILE A 108 -8.38 3.61 11.83
C ILE A 108 -7.43 3.74 13.02
N SER A 109 -6.49 4.68 13.00
CA SER A 109 -5.57 4.87 14.13
C SER A 109 -6.24 5.45 15.39
N VAL A 110 -7.26 6.31 15.21
CA VAL A 110 -7.95 6.99 16.32
C VAL A 110 -9.13 6.18 16.86
N PHE A 111 -9.92 5.56 15.96
CA PHE A 111 -11.14 4.82 16.31
C PHE A 111 -10.99 3.32 16.21
N GLY A 112 -9.93 2.83 15.57
CA GLY A 112 -9.57 1.42 15.68
C GLY A 112 -9.21 1.13 17.12
N LYS A 113 -10.11 0.42 17.81
CA LYS A 113 -9.66 -0.46 18.89
C LYS A 113 -8.47 -1.21 18.31
N LYS A 114 -7.35 -1.25 19.03
CA LYS A 114 -6.24 -2.16 18.75
C LYS A 114 -6.78 -3.59 18.87
N GLU A 115 -7.54 -4.02 17.89
CA GLU A 115 -7.66 -5.42 17.57
C GLU A 115 -6.31 -5.73 16.95
N PRO A 116 -5.50 -6.59 17.60
CA PRO A 116 -4.28 -7.04 16.98
C PRO A 116 -4.70 -7.59 15.64
N THR A 117 -4.08 -7.06 14.57
CA THR A 117 -4.17 -7.59 13.22
C THR A 117 -4.32 -9.11 13.32
N ALA A 118 -5.31 -9.72 12.70
CA ALA A 118 -5.69 -11.13 12.93
C ALA A 118 -4.54 -12.17 12.74
N ALA A 119 -3.34 -11.74 12.34
CA ALA A 119 -2.10 -12.51 12.43
C ALA A 119 -1.48 -12.59 13.86
N ALA A 120 -1.81 -11.68 14.77
CA ALA A 120 -1.27 -11.60 16.14
C ALA A 120 -2.30 -11.97 17.24
N ALA A 121 -3.61 -11.90 16.96
CA ALA A 121 -4.65 -12.07 17.99
C ALA A 121 -5.00 -13.53 18.35
N THR A 122 -4.67 -14.52 17.53
CA THR A 122 -4.93 -15.95 17.87
C THR A 122 -3.90 -16.56 18.82
N ALA A 123 -2.85 -15.83 19.20
CA ALA A 123 -1.80 -16.35 20.08
C ALA A 123 -2.00 -16.05 21.58
N ALA A 124 -2.90 -15.13 21.95
CA ALA A 124 -2.87 -14.51 23.28
C ALA A 124 -3.92 -15.01 24.29
N SER A 125 -4.81 -15.96 23.96
CA SER A 125 -5.90 -16.38 24.88
C SER A 125 -5.92 -17.86 25.25
N ALA A 126 -4.77 -18.53 25.30
CA ALA A 126 -4.68 -19.85 25.91
C ALA A 126 -3.84 -19.75 27.19
N ALA A 127 -4.50 -19.98 28.33
CA ALA A 127 -3.89 -20.04 29.66
C ALA A 127 -2.54 -20.76 29.66
N PRO A 128 -1.55 -20.27 30.43
CA PRO A 128 -0.22 -20.87 30.48
C PRO A 128 -0.35 -22.34 30.89
N VAL A 129 0.07 -23.24 30.00
CA VAL A 129 0.25 -24.64 30.37
C VAL A 129 1.36 -24.68 31.43
N PRO A 130 1.19 -25.41 32.54
CA PRO A 130 2.30 -25.80 33.38
C PRO A 130 3.12 -26.83 32.60
N GLU A 131 4.04 -26.37 31.75
CA GLU A 131 4.99 -27.27 31.11
C GLU A 131 6.01 -27.73 32.14
N ALA A 132 6.06 -29.03 32.36
CA ALA A 132 7.07 -29.66 33.19
C ALA A 132 8.39 -29.76 32.40
N VAL A 133 9.50 -29.50 33.07
CA VAL A 133 10.85 -29.77 32.55
C VAL A 133 10.93 -31.25 32.17
N GLY A 134 11.43 -31.54 30.97
CA GLY A 134 11.50 -32.89 30.40
C GLY A 134 10.39 -33.24 29.40
N THR A 135 9.47 -32.32 29.10
CA THR A 135 8.45 -32.55 28.06
C THR A 135 9.11 -32.57 26.68
N ARG A 136 8.71 -33.55 25.85
CA ARG A 136 9.28 -33.79 24.51
C ARG A 136 8.27 -33.52 23.40
N TYR A 137 8.74 -32.89 22.34
CA TYR A 137 7.94 -32.51 21.17
C TYR A 137 8.62 -32.94 19.88
N LYS A 138 7.82 -33.34 18.89
CA LYS A 138 8.24 -33.67 17.53
C LYS A 138 7.77 -32.56 16.60
N PHE A 139 8.64 -32.15 15.67
CA PHE A 139 8.27 -31.29 14.55
C PHE A 139 8.73 -31.90 13.23
N ASP A 140 7.95 -31.72 12.18
CA ASP A 140 8.28 -32.23 10.85
C ASP A 140 9.06 -31.13 10.09
N VAL A 141 10.22 -31.49 9.53
CA VAL A 141 11.03 -30.58 8.70
C VAL A 141 10.60 -30.79 7.25
N ALA A 142 10.37 -29.69 6.53
CA ALA A 142 9.69 -29.61 5.23
C ALA A 142 9.95 -30.77 4.24
N ASP A 143 8.87 -31.10 3.54
CA ASP A 143 8.63 -32.09 2.48
C ASP A 143 8.56 -33.59 2.86
N GLU A 144 7.31 -34.09 2.85
CA GLU A 144 6.91 -35.50 2.84
C GLU A 144 7.11 -36.35 4.11
N GLY A 145 7.31 -35.76 5.29
CA GLY A 145 7.30 -36.52 6.56
C GLY A 145 8.43 -37.54 6.69
N ARG A 146 9.45 -37.47 5.81
CA ARG A 146 10.63 -38.33 5.82
C ARG A 146 11.70 -37.86 6.82
N GLN A 147 11.64 -36.59 7.22
CA GLN A 147 12.54 -35.97 8.19
C GLN A 147 11.77 -35.33 9.33
N TYR A 148 12.25 -35.54 10.55
CA TYR A 148 11.67 -34.93 11.75
C TYR A 148 12.77 -34.42 12.68
N GLY A 149 12.45 -33.40 13.47
CA GLY A 149 13.27 -32.95 14.58
C GLY A 149 12.58 -33.22 15.91
N LEU A 150 13.37 -33.40 16.96
CA LEU A 150 12.90 -33.55 18.33
C LEU A 150 13.29 -32.33 19.14
N ILE A 151 12.41 -31.93 20.06
CA ILE A 151 12.61 -30.83 20.99
C ILE A 151 12.36 -31.34 22.41
N GLU A 152 13.24 -30.97 23.33
CA GLU A 152 13.10 -31.24 24.76
C GLU A 152 13.13 -29.94 25.56
N VAL A 153 12.16 -29.76 26.45
CA VAL A 153 12.08 -28.60 27.34
C VAL A 153 13.04 -28.80 28.51
N THR A 154 14.04 -27.95 28.61
CA THR A 154 15.11 -28.05 29.63
C THR A 154 14.97 -27.07 30.78
N GLY A 155 14.12 -26.05 30.63
CA GLY A 155 13.83 -25.10 31.69
C GLY A 155 12.64 -24.23 31.33
N VAL A 156 11.78 -23.97 32.30
CA VAL A 156 10.64 -23.07 32.15
C VAL A 156 10.79 -21.95 33.16
N THR A 157 10.82 -20.71 32.69
CA THR A 157 10.80 -19.49 33.50
C THR A 157 9.46 -18.78 33.30
N ALA A 158 9.13 -17.81 34.15
CA ALA A 158 7.90 -17.02 34.02
C ALA A 158 7.69 -16.49 32.59
N ASP A 159 8.76 -15.97 31.97
CA ASP A 159 8.69 -15.22 30.71
C ASP A 159 9.23 -15.97 29.49
N SER A 160 9.94 -17.09 29.68
CA SER A 160 10.61 -17.81 28.58
C SER A 160 10.74 -19.31 28.81
N VAL A 161 10.70 -20.06 27.71
CA VAL A 161 10.94 -21.50 27.67
C VAL A 161 12.32 -21.76 27.06
N GLN A 162 13.15 -22.49 27.78
CA GLN A 162 14.46 -22.96 27.33
C GLN A 162 14.33 -24.38 26.82
N TYR A 163 14.70 -24.60 25.57
CA TYR A 163 14.57 -25.90 24.93
C TYR A 163 15.83 -26.25 24.14
N ARG A 164 15.97 -27.53 23.86
CA ARG A 164 17.01 -28.08 22.99
C ARG A 164 16.34 -28.77 21.82
N MET A 165 16.94 -28.69 20.65
CA MET A 165 16.45 -29.36 19.44
C MET A 165 17.53 -30.26 18.85
N THR A 166 17.12 -31.34 18.21
CA THR A 166 18.02 -32.18 17.42
C THR A 166 18.21 -31.61 16.02
N ASN A 167 19.28 -32.02 15.34
CA ASN A 167 19.34 -31.92 13.87
C ASN A 167 18.22 -32.76 13.24
N ALA A 168 17.98 -32.57 11.93
CA ALA A 168 16.97 -33.34 11.21
C ALA A 168 17.30 -34.83 11.21
N LEU A 169 16.43 -35.63 11.84
CA LEU A 169 16.51 -37.08 11.94
C LEU A 169 15.71 -37.73 10.80
N ARG A 170 16.08 -38.96 10.44
CA ARG A 170 15.41 -39.79 9.42
C ARG A 170 15.08 -41.16 10.00
N GLY A 171 14.00 -41.78 9.52
CA GLY A 171 13.59 -43.13 9.92
C GLY A 171 12.38 -43.16 10.87
N ARG A 172 12.10 -44.32 11.48
CA ARG A 172 10.96 -44.49 12.40
C ARG A 172 11.31 -43.98 13.79
N LEU A 173 10.43 -43.14 14.36
CA LEU A 173 10.55 -42.71 15.75
C LEU A 173 10.20 -43.88 16.68
N THR A 174 11.20 -44.35 17.43
CA THR A 174 11.05 -45.25 18.58
C THR A 174 11.55 -44.56 19.85
N THR A 175 11.08 -44.99 21.03
CA THR A 175 11.53 -44.47 22.33
C THR A 175 13.05 -44.57 22.51
N ALA A 176 13.68 -45.66 22.05
CA ALA A 176 15.13 -45.82 22.07
C ALA A 176 15.83 -44.82 21.13
N SER A 177 15.34 -44.64 19.90
CA SER A 177 15.91 -43.67 18.95
C SER A 177 15.76 -42.23 19.41
N ALA A 178 14.64 -41.90 20.09
CA ALA A 178 14.41 -40.58 20.66
C ALA A 178 15.38 -40.29 21.81
N ALA A 179 15.60 -41.27 22.69
CA ALA A 179 16.55 -41.14 23.80
C ALA A 179 17.99 -40.97 23.31
N VAL A 180 18.40 -41.72 22.27
CA VAL A 180 19.74 -41.59 21.67
C VAL A 180 19.90 -40.24 20.96
N ALA A 181 18.92 -39.83 20.14
CA ALA A 181 19.00 -38.57 19.41
C ALA A 181 19.00 -37.33 20.33
N LEU A 182 18.21 -37.37 21.42
CA LEU A 182 18.23 -36.32 22.44
C LEU A 182 19.53 -36.33 23.26
N ARG A 183 20.12 -37.50 23.52
CA ARG A 183 21.43 -37.60 24.17
C ARG A 183 22.54 -37.02 23.28
N ASP A 184 22.53 -37.30 21.99
CA ASP A 184 23.56 -36.83 21.06
C ASP A 184 23.44 -35.33 20.78
N SER A 185 22.21 -34.78 20.81
CA SER A 185 22.00 -33.34 20.78
C SER A 185 22.38 -32.63 22.08
N VAL A 186 22.70 -33.35 23.15
CA VAL A 186 23.22 -32.81 24.43
C VAL A 186 24.75 -32.63 24.42
N ALA A 187 25.45 -33.01 23.35
CA ALA A 187 26.86 -32.70 23.18
C ALA A 187 27.12 -31.17 23.29
N PRO A 188 28.26 -30.74 23.87
CA PRO A 188 28.54 -29.34 24.23
C PRO A 188 28.54 -28.34 23.07
N GLY A 189 28.40 -28.80 21.82
CA GLY A 189 28.27 -27.96 20.63
C GLY A 189 26.85 -27.47 20.29
N ASN A 190 25.79 -27.99 20.94
CA ASN A 190 24.42 -27.54 20.64
C ASN A 190 23.96 -26.43 21.59
N VAL A 191 23.67 -25.26 20.99
CA VAL A 191 23.24 -24.06 21.70
C VAL A 191 21.82 -24.25 22.24
N ARG A 192 21.63 -24.08 23.56
CA ARG A 192 20.30 -24.00 24.17
C ARG A 192 19.55 -22.81 23.58
N GLN A 193 18.39 -23.07 23.00
CA GLN A 193 17.56 -22.02 22.41
C GLN A 193 16.59 -21.49 23.45
N ARG A 194 16.30 -20.19 23.38
CA ARG A 194 15.36 -19.50 24.26
C ARG A 194 14.24 -18.92 23.42
N ALA A 195 13.02 -19.37 23.66
CA ALA A 195 11.81 -18.75 23.10
C ALA A 195 11.07 -17.98 24.18
N SER A 196 10.45 -16.85 23.81
CA SER A 196 9.45 -16.22 24.68
C SER A 196 8.26 -17.17 24.86
N ARG A 197 7.53 -17.02 25.97
CA ARG A 197 6.38 -17.88 26.26
C ARG A 197 5.29 -17.77 25.20
N GLU A 198 5.11 -16.58 24.63
CA GLU A 198 4.19 -16.32 23.52
C GLU A 198 4.62 -17.07 22.25
N GLN A 199 5.90 -16.99 21.89
CA GLN A 199 6.44 -17.68 20.71
C GLN A 199 6.34 -19.20 20.86
N TRP A 200 6.63 -19.72 22.05
CA TRP A 200 6.52 -21.14 22.35
C TRP A 200 5.07 -21.65 22.28
N ASN A 201 4.12 -20.91 22.84
CA ASN A 201 2.70 -21.22 22.76
C ASN A 201 2.18 -21.18 21.31
N TYR A 202 2.68 -20.23 20.51
CA TYR A 202 2.34 -20.14 19.10
C TYR A 202 2.82 -21.37 18.30
N SER A 203 4.05 -21.83 18.54
CA SER A 203 4.60 -23.01 17.86
C SER A 203 3.98 -24.33 18.31
N SER A 204 3.62 -24.46 19.59
CA SER A 204 3.03 -25.70 20.15
C SER A 204 1.53 -25.82 19.95
N LYS A 205 0.76 -24.73 20.12
CA LYS A 205 -0.72 -24.74 20.01
C LYS A 205 -1.26 -23.99 18.80
N GLY A 206 -0.67 -22.85 18.45
CA GLY A 206 -1.19 -21.97 17.39
C GLY A 206 -1.11 -22.60 16.01
N GLN A 207 0.11 -22.91 15.55
CA GLN A 207 0.31 -23.63 14.28
C GLN A 207 0.32 -25.17 14.44
N GLY A 208 0.40 -25.67 15.69
CA GLY A 208 0.47 -27.11 15.96
C GLY A 208 1.71 -27.80 15.41
N LEU A 209 2.81 -27.04 15.20
CA LEU A 209 4.06 -27.56 14.65
C LEU A 209 4.75 -28.52 15.61
N PHE A 210 4.64 -28.29 16.91
CA PHE A 210 5.26 -29.12 17.94
C PHE A 210 4.23 -30.09 18.50
N LYS A 211 4.26 -31.33 18.03
CA LYS A 211 3.39 -32.41 18.50
C LYS A 211 4.04 -33.11 19.68
N ARG A 212 3.39 -33.08 20.84
CA ARG A 212 3.88 -33.79 22.03
C ARG A 212 3.93 -35.29 21.76
N PHE A 213 5.00 -35.94 22.21
CA PHE A 213 5.11 -37.41 22.19
C PHE A 213 5.73 -37.87 23.52
N ASP A 214 5.33 -39.06 23.96
CA ASP A 214 5.83 -39.71 25.17
C ASP A 214 6.84 -40.81 24.83
#